data_AF-B7ZGF9-F1
#
_entry.id   AF-B7ZGF9-F1
#
_cell.length_a   1.000
_cell.length_b   1.000
_cell.length_c   1.000
_cell.angle_alpha   90.00
_cell.angle_beta   90.00
_cell.angle_gamma   90.00
#
_symmetry.space_group_name_H-M   'P 1'
#
loop_
_entity.id
_entity.type
_entity.pdbx_description
1 polymer ?
#
loop_
_entity_poly.entity_id
_entity_poly.type
_entity_poly.pdbx_seq_one_letter_code
_entity_poly.pdbx_strand_id
1 'polypeptide(L)'
;TVLDTLREEGEDVELDDVKKLGYSGTRCVESGGPEPGVGCAGRGIITSINLLEQLGAWDPKFETDYTFYDVLGDVVCGGFAMPI
;
A
#
# COMPACT_ATOMS: atom_id res chain seq x y z
N THR A 1 8.11 -4.84 0.00
CA THR A 1 6.80 -4.24 0.32
C THR A 1 6.86 -2.77 -0.06
N VAL A 2 5.75 -2.04 -0.08
CA VAL A 2 5.76 -0.61 -0.46
C VAL A 2 6.76 0.17 0.38
N LEU A 3 6.75 0.01 1.70
CA LEU A 3 7.66 0.73 2.59
C LEU A 3 9.12 0.31 2.45
N ASP A 4 9.40 -0.94 2.06
CA ASP A 4 10.78 -1.38 1.84
C ASP A 4 11.31 -0.84 0.51
N THR A 5 10.54 -0.94 -0.57
CA THR A 5 10.90 -0.41 -1.88
C THR A 5 11.17 1.10 -1.80
N LEU A 6 10.33 1.85 -1.08
CA LEU A 6 10.53 3.29 -0.86
C LEU A 6 11.79 3.61 -0.03
N ARG A 7 12.27 2.69 0.83
CA ARG A 7 13.53 2.88 1.57
C ARG A 7 14.75 2.59 0.71
N GLU A 8 14.66 1.60 -0.17
CA GLU A 8 15.77 1.15 -1.01
C GLU A 8 15.96 2.04 -2.24
N GLU A 9 14.86 2.42 -2.89
CA GLU A 9 14.86 3.13 -4.18
C GLU A 9 14.51 4.62 -4.05
N GLY A 10 13.97 5.06 -2.90
CA GLY A 10 13.66 6.46 -2.64
C GLY A 10 12.38 6.92 -3.35
N GLU A 11 12.47 8.01 -4.12
CA GLU A 11 11.32 8.59 -4.86
C GLU A 11 11.15 8.03 -6.28
N ASP A 12 12.15 7.31 -6.80
CA ASP A 12 12.13 6.71 -8.15
C ASP A 12 11.47 5.31 -8.14
N VAL A 13 10.29 5.19 -7.52
CA VAL A 13 9.52 3.94 -7.44
C VAL A 13 8.43 3.92 -8.50
N GLU A 14 8.32 2.84 -9.26
CA GLU A 14 7.23 2.64 -10.21
C GLU A 14 6.17 1.67 -9.68
N LEU A 15 4.96 1.72 -10.25
CA LEU A 15 3.86 0.86 -9.81
C LEU A 15 4.20 -0.64 -9.93
N ASP A 16 5.00 -1.01 -10.93
CA ASP A 16 5.38 -2.41 -11.19
C ASP A 16 6.38 -2.97 -10.16
N ASP A 17 7.09 -2.11 -9.41
CA ASP A 17 8.04 -2.55 -8.39
C ASP A 17 7.30 -3.09 -7.15
N VAL A 18 6.19 -2.42 -6.81
CA VAL A 18 5.38 -2.73 -5.62
C VAL A 18 4.19 -3.67 -5.90
N LYS A 19 3.67 -3.66 -7.13
CA LYS A 19 2.52 -4.48 -7.55
C LYS A 19 2.97 -5.84 -8.03
N LYS A 20 2.27 -6.89 -7.60
CA LYS A 20 2.40 -8.24 -8.15
C LYS A 20 1.07 -8.72 -8.72
N LEU A 21 1.14 -9.56 -9.75
CA LEU A 21 -0.04 -10.21 -10.32
C LEU A 21 -0.26 -11.55 -9.62
N GLY A 22 -1.46 -11.73 -9.08
CA GLY A 22 -1.93 -12.96 -8.46
C GLY A 22 -2.85 -13.77 -9.37
N TYR A 23 -3.65 -14.62 -8.75
CA TYR A 23 -4.64 -15.45 -9.45
C TYR A 23 -5.64 -14.58 -10.23
N SER A 24 -6.07 -15.05 -11.41
CA SER A 24 -7.04 -14.35 -12.27
C SER A 24 -6.66 -12.88 -12.60
N GLY A 25 -5.39 -12.52 -12.56
CA GLY A 25 -4.93 -11.16 -12.85
C GLY A 25 -5.22 -10.15 -11.73
N THR A 26 -5.57 -10.62 -10.52
CA THR A 26 -5.69 -9.75 -9.35
C THR A 26 -4.37 -9.04 -9.08
N ARG A 27 -4.41 -7.71 -8.95
CA ARG A 27 -3.24 -6.90 -8.61
C ARG A 27 -3.13 -6.86 -7.08
N CYS A 28 -2.04 -7.40 -6.54
CA CYS A 28 -1.77 -7.44 -5.11
C CYS A 28 -0.62 -6.49 -4.78
N VAL A 29 -0.76 -5.78 -3.66
CA VAL A 29 0.26 -4.90 -3.11
C VAL A 29 0.32 -5.14 -1.60
N GLU A 30 1.53 -5.14 -1.06
CA GLU A 30 1.77 -5.25 0.38
C GLU A 30 2.36 -3.96 0.91
N SER A 31 1.65 -3.26 1.81
CA SER A 31 2.14 -2.04 2.47
C SER A 31 3.47 -2.29 3.17
N GLY A 32 3.55 -3.41 3.90
CA GLY A 32 4.63 -3.63 4.86
C GLY A 32 4.45 -2.78 6.12
N GLY A 33 5.46 -2.81 6.99
CA GLY A 33 5.42 -2.14 8.28
C GLY A 33 6.79 -1.59 8.70
N PRO A 34 6.82 -0.72 9.72
CA PRO A 34 8.07 -0.32 10.35
C PRO A 34 8.74 -1.52 11.04
N GLU A 35 10.04 -1.42 11.29
CA GLU A 35 10.72 -2.37 12.17
C GLU A 35 10.03 -2.40 13.54
N PRO A 36 9.91 -3.59 14.18
CA PRO A 36 9.29 -3.72 15.49
C PRO A 36 9.89 -2.75 16.51
N GLY A 37 9.04 -1.90 17.09
CA GLY A 37 9.45 -0.92 18.11
C GLY A 37 10.00 0.41 17.59
N VAL A 38 10.11 0.61 16.26
CA VAL A 38 10.74 1.82 15.68
C VAL A 38 9.73 2.80 15.07
N GLY A 39 8.53 2.36 14.68
CA GLY A 39 7.57 3.22 13.97
C GLY A 39 6.10 2.94 14.24
N CYS A 40 5.24 3.58 13.44
CA CYS A 40 3.78 3.45 13.52
C CYS A 40 3.23 2.78 12.25
N ALA A 41 2.67 1.58 12.40
CA ALA A 41 2.08 0.83 11.28
C ALA A 41 0.96 1.61 10.59
N GLY A 42 0.12 2.33 11.35
CA GLY A 42 -0.97 3.13 10.79
C GLY A 42 -0.47 4.26 9.86
N ARG A 43 0.67 4.89 10.18
CA ARG A 43 1.28 5.87 9.27
C ARG A 43 1.83 5.19 8.01
N GLY A 44 2.37 3.98 8.14
CA GLY A 44 2.84 3.19 7.01
C GLY A 44 1.73 2.86 5.99
N ILE A 45 0.52 2.56 6.47
CA ILE A 45 -0.64 2.32 5.62
C ILE A 45 -1.03 3.58 4.85
N ILE A 46 -1.15 4.73 5.53
CA ILE A 46 -1.47 6.01 4.89
C ILE A 46 -0.42 6.34 3.81
N THR A 47 0.86 6.21 4.14
CA THR A 47 1.94 6.46 3.19
C THR A 47 1.87 5.54 1.97
N SER A 48 1.55 4.25 2.18
CA SER A 48 1.46 3.28 1.09
C SER A 48 0.27 3.57 0.16
N ILE A 49 -0.88 3.95 0.70
CA ILE A 49 -2.07 4.32 -0.10
C ILE A 49 -1.80 5.57 -0.91
N ASN A 50 -1.23 6.61 -0.29
CA ASN A 50 -0.87 7.84 -1.00
C ASN A 50 0.12 7.58 -2.13
N LEU A 51 1.14 6.74 -1.91
CA LEU A 51 2.08 6.38 -2.95
C LEU A 51 1.36 5.66 -4.11
N LEU A 52 0.50 4.69 -3.82
CA LEU A 52 -0.27 3.99 -4.86
C LEU A 52 -1.16 4.93 -5.67
N GLU A 53 -1.71 5.97 -5.03
CA GLU A 53 -2.51 6.99 -5.71
C GLU A 53 -1.64 7.82 -6.64
N GLN A 54 -0.46 8.25 -6.17
CA GLN A 54 0.52 8.98 -6.98
C GLN A 54 1.04 8.15 -8.17
N LEU A 55 1.20 6.84 -7.99
CA LEU A 55 1.61 5.91 -9.04
C LEU A 55 0.46 5.49 -9.97
N GLY A 56 -0.75 6.01 -9.75
CA GLY A 56 -1.91 5.76 -10.62
C GLY A 56 -2.46 4.34 -10.50
N ALA A 57 -2.36 3.69 -9.35
CA ALA A 57 -2.86 2.32 -9.14
C ALA A 57 -4.37 2.17 -9.42
N TRP A 58 -5.13 3.26 -9.27
CA TRP A 58 -6.57 3.35 -9.54
C TRP A 58 -6.92 4.07 -10.85
N ASP A 59 -5.94 4.27 -11.74
CA ASP A 59 -6.21 4.88 -13.04
C ASP A 59 -7.30 4.08 -13.80
N PRO A 60 -8.22 4.77 -14.49
CA PRO A 60 -9.28 4.11 -15.28
C PRO A 60 -8.74 3.12 -16.31
N LYS A 61 -7.49 3.26 -16.75
CA LYS A 61 -6.79 2.34 -17.67
C LYS A 61 -6.70 0.90 -17.14
N PHE A 62 -6.84 0.71 -15.83
CA PHE A 62 -6.77 -0.60 -15.18
C PHE A 62 -8.13 -1.28 -15.00
N GLU A 63 -9.24 -0.58 -15.29
CA GLU A 63 -10.61 -1.09 -15.19
C GLU A 63 -10.87 -1.83 -13.86
N THR A 64 -10.38 -1.27 -12.75
CA THR A 64 -10.52 -1.88 -11.43
C THR A 64 -11.95 -1.70 -10.92
N ASP A 65 -12.74 -2.77 -10.88
CA ASP A 65 -14.10 -2.73 -10.32
C ASP A 65 -14.12 -2.63 -8.79
N TYR A 66 -13.19 -3.32 -8.12
CA TYR A 66 -13.11 -3.42 -6.67
C TYR A 66 -11.67 -3.36 -6.18
N THR A 67 -11.47 -2.68 -5.05
CA THR A 67 -10.24 -2.71 -4.26
C THR A 67 -10.56 -3.23 -2.86
N PHE A 68 -9.80 -4.21 -2.39
CA PHE A 68 -9.95 -4.77 -1.05
C PHE A 68 -8.74 -4.39 -0.21
N TYR A 69 -8.99 -3.92 1.01
CA TYR A 69 -7.97 -3.62 1.99
C TYR A 69 -8.06 -4.64 3.11
N ASP A 70 -7.03 -5.46 3.28
CA ASP A 70 -6.91 -6.36 4.44
C ASP A 70 -6.22 -5.60 5.57
N VAL A 71 -7.01 -5.19 6.57
CA VAL A 71 -6.60 -4.24 7.61
C VAL A 71 -6.66 -4.92 8.97
N LEU A 72 -5.59 -4.76 9.76
CA LEU A 72 -5.53 -5.21 11.15
C LEU A 72 -6.63 -4.55 11.99
N GLY A 73 -7.47 -5.38 12.62
CA GLY A 73 -8.61 -4.93 13.45
C GLY A 73 -8.35 -4.91 14.96
N ASP A 74 -7.16 -5.32 15.40
CA ASP A 74 -6.77 -5.44 16.80
C ASP A 74 -6.30 -4.11 17.41
N VAL A 75 -5.75 -3.21 16.59
CA VAL A 75 -5.24 -1.91 17.05
C VAL A 75 -5.84 -0.78 16.20
N VAL A 76 -6.72 0.01 16.82
CA VAL A 76 -7.40 1.14 16.16
C VAL A 76 -6.67 2.44 16.52
N CYS A 77 -5.53 2.69 15.87
CA CYS A 77 -4.90 4.01 15.87
C CYS A 77 -5.23 4.73 14.55
N GLY A 78 -5.08 6.07 14.48
CA GLY A 78 -5.69 6.91 13.45
C GLY A 78 -5.50 6.50 11.97
N GLY A 79 -4.45 5.73 11.63
CA GLY A 79 -4.26 5.21 10.28
C GLY A 79 -5.11 3.98 9.90
N PHE A 80 -5.73 3.30 10.87
CA PHE A 80 -6.56 2.11 10.66
C PHE A 80 -8.07 2.42 10.63
N ALA A 81 -8.47 3.57 11.19
CA ALA A 81 -9.87 4.01 11.27
C ALA A 81 -10.22 5.16 10.33
N MET A 82 -9.28 5.58 9.49
CA MET A 82 -9.52 6.66 8.54
C MET A 82 -10.43 6.13 7.41
N PRO A 83 -11.57 6.79 7.11
CA PRO A 83 -12.34 6.47 5.91
C PRO A 83 -11.48 6.77 4.69
N ILE A 84 -11.24 5.74 3.87
CA ILE A 84 -10.55 5.82 2.57
C ILE A 84 -11.60 5.79 1.48
#